data_AF-A0A929FBQ4-F1
#
_entry.id   AF-A0A929FBQ4-F1
#
_cell.length_a   1.000
_cell.length_b   1.000
_cell.length_c   1.000
_cell.angle_alpha   90.00
_cell.angle_beta   90.00
_cell.angle_gamma   90.00
#
_symmetry.space_group_name_H-M   'P 1'
#
loop_
_entity.id
_entity.type
_entity.pdbx_description
1 polymer ?
#
loop_
_entity_poly.entity_id
_entity_poly.type
_entity_poly.pdbx_seq_one_letter_code
_entity_poly.pdbx_strand_id
1 'polypeptide(L)'
;MMTYTQLLHRDLKKIVESTDKLIEVSDVNYDPHKVERLSRETGFAILTIVPDSSWATLNDEGRRRQRKVLEQWNRWLEKARLLFTEDTGKSRQDLEKAAENITKWLDRSEADFSIPKSLTDAPSVFRKHVQPIFDLLAPFMSDGPLVVIPDTNVILRNQELPSWTEVLGTDEFIVLLVPGVLSELDEHKINHRVSAVQKKARTFSNRIKGWRNQGSLADGVRVQGKVYVRVSAREPNFQRTLSWLDPQVTDDRIIASALEWQRSNPNNAVQLLSGDSIMLAKADEAGVPTGDVPDRQQELAP
;
A
#
# COMPACT_ATOMS: atom_id res chain seq x y z
N MET A 1 -2.27 -12.32 9.04
CA MET A 1 -2.24 -11.54 7.77
C MET A 1 -1.22 -10.42 7.91
N MET A 2 -0.66 -9.91 6.81
CA MET A 2 0.32 -8.82 6.88
C MET A 2 -0.36 -7.46 7.11
N THR A 3 0.24 -6.62 7.95
CA THR A 3 -0.16 -5.22 8.15
C THR A 3 0.32 -4.33 7.00
N TYR A 4 -0.18 -3.10 6.92
CA TYR A 4 0.24 -2.16 5.87
C TYR A 4 1.77 -1.93 5.86
N THR A 5 2.35 -1.70 7.04
CA THR A 5 3.79 -1.52 7.18
C THR A 5 4.58 -2.78 6.79
N GLN A 6 4.09 -3.97 7.17
CA GLN A 6 4.72 -5.24 6.79
C GLN A 6 4.70 -5.46 5.27
N LEU A 7 3.63 -5.05 4.58
CA LEU A 7 3.54 -5.07 3.12
C LEU A 7 4.56 -4.12 2.49
N LEU A 8 4.62 -2.86 2.93
CA LEU A 8 5.62 -1.89 2.47
C LEU A 8 7.04 -2.41 2.69
N HIS A 9 7.32 -2.98 3.86
CA HIS A 9 8.62 -3.54 4.19
C HIS A 9 8.99 -4.73 3.30
N ARG A 10 8.04 -5.65 3.04
CA ARG A 10 8.23 -6.79 2.12
C ARG A 10 8.50 -6.32 0.70
N ASP A 11 7.75 -5.34 0.21
CA ASP A 11 7.87 -4.87 -1.17
C ASP A 11 9.16 -4.07 -1.36
N LEU A 12 9.62 -3.34 -0.34
CA LEU A 12 10.93 -2.70 -0.33
C LEU A 12 12.07 -3.72 -0.43
N LYS A 13 11.97 -4.87 0.27
CA LYS A 13 12.95 -5.97 0.11
C LYS A 13 13.00 -6.49 -1.32
N LYS A 14 11.85 -6.68 -1.98
CA LYS A 14 11.78 -7.11 -3.39
C LYS A 14 12.42 -6.08 -4.34
N ILE A 15 12.29 -4.79 -4.02
CA ILE A 15 12.96 -3.72 -4.77
C ILE A 15 14.48 -3.85 -4.60
N VAL A 16 14.98 -4.05 -3.37
CA VAL A 16 16.42 -4.30 -3.12
C VAL A 16 16.93 -5.50 -3.93
N GLU A 17 16.21 -6.63 -3.91
CA GLU A 17 16.56 -7.81 -4.72
C GLU A 17 16.55 -7.53 -6.23
N SER A 18 15.61 -6.71 -6.71
CA SER A 18 15.52 -6.33 -8.12
C SER A 18 16.64 -5.37 -8.51
N THR A 19 17.05 -4.49 -7.60
CA THR A 19 18.22 -3.62 -7.77
C THR A 19 19.52 -4.43 -7.79
N ASP A 20 19.69 -5.44 -6.93
CA ASP A 20 20.85 -6.33 -6.98
C ASP A 20 20.98 -6.98 -8.37
N LYS A 21 19.86 -7.45 -8.94
CA LYS A 21 19.83 -7.97 -10.32
C LYS A 21 20.16 -6.90 -11.36
N LEU A 22 19.78 -5.64 -11.16
CA LEU A 22 20.22 -4.56 -12.05
C LEU A 22 21.74 -4.35 -11.96
N ILE A 23 22.30 -4.39 -10.76
CA ILE A 23 23.74 -4.24 -10.52
C ILE A 23 24.53 -5.35 -11.23
N GLU A 24 24.07 -6.60 -11.21
CA GLU A 24 24.73 -7.74 -11.90
C GLU A 24 25.01 -7.52 -13.39
N VAL A 25 24.18 -6.72 -14.07
CA VAL A 25 24.31 -6.42 -15.51
C VAL A 25 24.81 -4.99 -15.75
N SER A 26 25.32 -4.34 -14.71
CA SER A 26 25.87 -2.99 -14.75
C SER A 26 27.38 -3.00 -14.74
N ASP A 27 27.96 -1.84 -15.00
CA ASP A 27 29.40 -1.61 -14.88
C ASP A 27 29.67 -0.21 -14.31
N VAL A 28 30.86 -0.01 -13.76
CA VAL A 28 31.29 1.24 -13.14
C VAL A 28 32.58 1.72 -13.79
N ASN A 29 32.55 2.96 -14.27
CA ASN A 29 33.73 3.65 -14.75
C ASN A 29 34.38 4.37 -13.57
N TYR A 30 35.50 3.83 -13.06
CA TYR A 30 36.33 4.49 -12.05
C TYR A 30 37.56 5.11 -12.69
N ASP A 31 37.78 6.40 -12.41
CA ASP A 31 38.94 7.14 -12.89
C ASP A 31 39.57 7.97 -11.74
N PRO A 32 40.65 7.46 -11.11
CA PRO A 32 41.30 8.14 -9.99
C PRO A 32 41.96 9.47 -10.37
N HIS A 33 42.16 9.74 -11.67
CA HIS A 33 42.81 10.96 -12.15
C HIS A 33 41.81 11.93 -12.80
N LYS A 34 40.50 11.66 -12.72
CA LYS A 34 39.46 12.46 -13.37
C LYS A 34 39.49 13.93 -12.99
N VAL A 35 39.60 14.22 -11.69
CA VAL A 35 39.67 15.59 -11.16
C VAL A 35 40.94 16.30 -11.62
N GLU A 36 42.08 15.61 -11.60
CA GLU A 36 43.37 16.16 -12.03
C GLU A 36 43.36 16.45 -13.53
N ARG A 37 42.84 15.52 -14.35
CA ARG A 37 42.71 15.69 -15.79
C ARG A 37 41.82 16.89 -16.13
N LEU A 38 40.63 16.97 -15.56
CA LEU A 38 39.69 18.06 -15.82
C LEU A 38 40.25 19.42 -15.34
N SER A 39 40.97 19.45 -14.23
CA SER A 39 41.63 20.68 -13.76
C SER A 39 42.69 21.18 -14.75
N ARG A 40 43.48 20.26 -15.34
CA ARG A 40 44.47 20.59 -16.37
C ARG A 40 43.82 21.06 -17.68
N GLU A 41 42.74 20.41 -18.10
CA GLU A 41 42.03 20.72 -19.36
C GLU A 41 41.28 22.05 -19.30
N THR A 42 40.68 22.37 -18.17
CA THR A 42 39.88 23.60 -18.01
C THR A 42 40.70 24.82 -17.59
N GLY A 43 41.93 24.61 -17.08
CA GLY A 43 42.76 25.69 -16.55
C GLY A 43 42.27 26.28 -15.22
N PHE A 44 41.24 25.69 -14.61
CA PHE A 44 40.70 26.05 -13.30
C PHE A 44 41.00 24.94 -12.28
N ALA A 45 41.24 25.32 -11.03
CA ALA A 45 41.30 24.34 -9.94
C ALA A 45 39.91 23.78 -9.67
N ILE A 46 39.60 22.59 -10.22
CA ILE A 46 38.35 21.88 -9.92
C ILE A 46 38.52 21.19 -8.58
N LEU A 47 38.16 21.89 -7.50
CA LEU A 47 38.02 21.29 -6.17
C LEU A 47 36.76 20.41 -6.15
N THR A 48 36.94 19.09 -6.06
CA THR A 48 36.03 18.12 -5.41
C THR A 48 34.52 18.16 -5.73
N ILE A 49 34.09 18.67 -6.89
CA ILE A 49 32.66 18.71 -7.30
C ILE A 49 32.31 17.61 -8.34
N VAL A 50 33.30 16.86 -8.82
CA VAL A 50 33.09 15.78 -9.79
C VAL A 50 33.41 14.42 -9.12
N PRO A 51 32.50 13.43 -9.17
CA PRO A 51 32.77 12.10 -8.65
C PRO A 51 33.76 11.34 -9.55
N ASP A 52 34.71 10.65 -8.93
CA ASP A 52 35.72 9.81 -9.60
C ASP A 52 35.12 8.53 -10.21
N SER A 53 33.94 8.14 -9.74
CA SER A 53 33.15 7.03 -10.26
C SER A 53 31.89 7.51 -10.96
N SER A 54 31.49 6.79 -12.01
CA SER A 54 30.18 6.95 -12.64
C SER A 54 29.67 5.60 -13.14
N TRP A 55 28.36 5.44 -13.23
CA TRP A 55 27.78 4.29 -13.92
C TRP A 55 28.21 4.26 -15.39
N ALA A 56 28.57 3.08 -15.88
CA ALA A 56 28.71 2.86 -17.31
C ALA A 56 27.33 2.85 -17.98
N THR A 57 27.31 3.06 -19.30
CA THR A 57 26.10 3.01 -20.10
C THR A 57 25.49 1.61 -20.07
N LEU A 58 24.18 1.53 -19.77
CA LEU A 58 23.47 0.27 -19.74
C LEU A 58 23.22 -0.28 -21.15
N ASN A 59 23.40 -1.59 -21.31
CA ASN A 59 22.92 -2.33 -22.48
C ASN A 59 21.38 -2.51 -22.46
N ASP A 60 20.80 -3.15 -23.48
CA ASP A 60 19.35 -3.36 -23.59
C ASP A 60 18.73 -4.15 -22.45
N GLU A 61 19.48 -5.11 -21.90
CA GLU A 61 19.04 -5.87 -20.73
C GLU A 61 19.03 -4.99 -19.47
N GLY A 62 20.11 -4.26 -19.22
CA GLY A 62 20.23 -3.31 -18.12
C GLY A 62 19.13 -2.25 -18.16
N ARG A 63 18.85 -1.67 -19.34
CA ARG A 63 17.75 -0.69 -19.52
C ARG A 63 16.37 -1.29 -19.26
N ARG A 64 16.16 -2.58 -19.54
CA ARG A 64 14.91 -3.27 -19.19
C ARG A 64 14.79 -3.50 -17.68
N ARG A 65 15.87 -3.96 -17.02
CA ARG A 65 15.91 -4.14 -15.57
C ARG A 65 15.73 -2.82 -14.82
N GLN A 66 16.38 -1.75 -15.28
CA GLN A 66 16.27 -0.41 -14.70
C GLN A 66 14.84 0.12 -14.74
N ARG A 67 14.18 0.07 -15.90
CA ARG A 67 12.77 0.49 -16.03
C ARG A 67 11.86 -0.27 -15.08
N LYS A 68 12.03 -1.59 -14.97
CA LYS A 68 11.25 -2.42 -14.05
C LYS A 68 11.46 -2.03 -12.58
N VAL A 69 12.70 -1.78 -12.17
CA VAL A 69 13.01 -1.37 -10.78
C VAL A 69 12.45 0.03 -10.48
N LEU A 70 12.60 0.98 -11.41
CA LEU A 70 12.04 2.33 -11.27
C LEU A 70 10.51 2.31 -11.17
N GLU A 71 9.83 1.47 -11.97
CA GLU A 71 8.38 1.29 -11.88
C GLU A 71 7.96 0.74 -10.51
N GLN A 72 8.63 -0.31 -10.03
CA GLN A 72 8.37 -0.88 -8.70
C GLN A 72 8.63 0.14 -7.59
N TRP A 73 9.73 0.88 -7.68
CA TRP A 73 10.11 1.92 -6.75
C TRP A 73 9.08 3.05 -6.69
N ASN A 74 8.63 3.56 -7.84
CA ASN A 74 7.66 4.65 -7.90
C ASN A 74 6.30 4.24 -7.32
N ARG A 75 5.83 3.03 -7.64
CA ARG A 75 4.58 2.48 -7.05
C ARG A 75 4.71 2.29 -5.55
N TRP A 76 5.84 1.79 -5.08
CA TRP A 76 6.10 1.63 -3.65
C TRP A 76 6.16 2.99 -2.93
N LEU A 77 6.81 3.99 -3.53
CA LEU A 77 6.96 5.32 -2.95
C LEU A 77 5.62 6.05 -2.82
N GLU A 78 4.73 5.92 -3.81
CA GLU A 78 3.37 6.46 -3.72
C GLU A 78 2.64 5.92 -2.48
N LYS A 79 2.72 4.60 -2.24
CA LYS A 79 2.14 3.95 -1.06
C LYS A 79 2.83 4.39 0.23
N ALA A 80 4.16 4.43 0.27
CA ALA A 80 4.90 4.85 1.44
C ALA A 80 4.55 6.28 1.87
N ARG A 81 4.37 7.21 0.91
CA ARG A 81 3.95 8.60 1.18
C ARG A 81 2.59 8.69 1.88
N LEU A 82 1.67 7.75 1.62
CA LEU A 82 0.37 7.72 2.30
C LEU A 82 0.52 7.52 3.80
N LEU A 83 1.49 6.71 4.25
CA LEU A 83 1.74 6.44 5.67
C LEU A 83 2.14 7.71 6.43
N PHE A 84 3.00 8.54 5.82
CA PHE A 84 3.57 9.73 6.47
C PHE A 84 2.82 11.03 6.14
N THR A 85 1.59 10.92 5.61
CA THR A 85 0.80 12.08 5.18
C THR A 85 0.39 13.00 6.34
N GLU A 86 0.15 12.43 7.53
CA GLU A 86 -0.24 13.18 8.74
C GLU A 86 0.94 13.46 9.68
N ASP A 87 2.15 12.98 9.35
CA ASP A 87 3.28 13.02 10.28
C ASP A 87 3.89 14.43 10.38
N THR A 88 4.34 14.80 11.59
CA THR A 88 4.79 16.16 11.91
C THR A 88 6.19 16.44 11.34
N GLY A 89 6.26 16.65 10.02
CA GLY A 89 7.41 17.20 9.29
C GLY A 89 8.63 16.28 9.15
N LYS A 90 9.19 15.78 10.25
CA LYS A 90 10.50 15.11 10.24
C LYS A 90 10.50 13.79 9.48
N SER A 91 9.64 12.84 9.82
CA SER A 91 9.58 11.54 9.14
C SER A 91 9.28 11.67 7.64
N ARG A 92 8.44 12.65 7.28
CA ARG A 92 8.13 12.96 5.88
C ARG A 92 9.35 13.52 5.14
N GLN A 93 10.07 14.47 5.76
CA GLN A 93 11.32 15.01 5.19
C GLN A 93 12.38 13.91 5.04
N ASP A 94 12.52 13.04 6.04
CA ASP A 94 13.45 11.91 6.02
C ASP A 94 13.09 10.92 4.90
N LEU A 95 11.79 10.61 4.72
CA LEU A 95 11.31 9.79 3.59
C LEU A 95 11.64 10.44 2.25
N GLU A 96 11.29 11.71 2.04
CA GLU A 96 11.52 12.38 0.75
C GLU A 96 13.02 12.49 0.43
N LYS A 97 13.86 12.79 1.42
CA LYS A 97 15.32 12.82 1.24
C LYS A 97 15.89 11.45 0.89
N ALA A 98 15.45 10.39 1.58
CA ALA A 98 15.86 9.04 1.23
C ALA A 98 15.36 8.65 -0.18
N ALA A 99 14.13 9.06 -0.51
CA ALA A 99 13.52 8.76 -1.78
C ALA A 99 14.21 9.46 -2.96
N GLU A 100 14.64 10.71 -2.79
CA GLU A 100 15.44 11.44 -3.76
C GLU A 100 16.77 10.73 -4.03
N ASN A 101 17.49 10.35 -2.97
CA ASN A 101 18.77 9.64 -3.08
C ASN A 101 18.60 8.29 -3.81
N ILE A 102 17.58 7.50 -3.45
CA ILE A 102 17.31 6.21 -4.09
C ILE A 102 16.92 6.40 -5.55
N THR A 103 16.05 7.37 -5.85
CA THR A 103 15.60 7.66 -7.23
C THR A 103 16.79 8.05 -8.09
N LYS A 104 17.62 8.98 -7.62
CA LYS A 104 18.84 9.40 -8.30
C LYS A 104 19.79 8.22 -8.58
N TRP A 105 19.99 7.35 -7.59
CA TRP A 105 20.85 6.18 -7.70
C TRP A 105 20.33 5.16 -8.73
N LEU A 106 19.00 4.95 -8.77
CA LEU A 106 18.34 4.03 -9.70
C LEU A 106 18.24 4.58 -11.13
N ASP A 107 17.97 5.88 -11.29
CA ASP A 107 17.80 6.54 -12.58
C ASP A 107 19.14 6.77 -13.29
N ARG A 108 20.23 6.94 -12.53
CA ARG A 108 21.60 7.12 -13.06
C ARG A 108 21.75 8.33 -13.97
N SER A 109 20.86 9.32 -13.85
CA SER A 109 20.78 10.49 -14.73
C SER A 109 21.74 11.61 -14.35
N GLU A 110 22.29 11.58 -13.13
CA GLU A 110 23.13 12.65 -12.58
C GLU A 110 24.42 12.14 -11.95
N ALA A 111 25.36 13.07 -11.74
CA ALA A 111 26.56 12.83 -10.94
C ALA A 111 26.17 12.48 -9.49
N ASP A 112 26.71 11.37 -8.99
CA ASP A 112 26.45 10.85 -7.64
C ASP A 112 27.76 10.38 -7.00
N PHE A 113 28.14 10.99 -5.88
CA PHE A 113 29.35 10.69 -5.13
C PHE A 113 29.28 9.38 -4.34
N SER A 114 28.09 8.79 -4.22
CA SER A 114 27.90 7.51 -3.56
C SER A 114 28.24 6.32 -4.46
N ILE A 115 28.40 6.52 -5.78
CA ILE A 115 28.76 5.44 -6.71
C ILE A 115 30.12 4.88 -6.28
N PRO A 116 30.22 3.56 -6.00
CA PRO A 116 31.45 2.95 -5.51
C PRO A 116 32.54 2.91 -6.59
N LYS A 117 33.76 2.52 -6.23
CA LYS A 117 34.87 2.31 -7.17
C LYS A 117 34.82 0.94 -7.87
N SER A 118 34.02 0.02 -7.33
CA SER A 118 33.86 -1.35 -7.81
C SER A 118 32.39 -1.75 -7.75
N LEU A 119 31.96 -2.58 -8.72
CA LEU A 119 30.62 -3.16 -8.75
C LEU A 119 30.34 -4.05 -7.52
N THR A 120 31.38 -4.65 -6.93
CA THR A 120 31.27 -5.50 -5.73
C THR A 120 30.68 -4.76 -4.53
N ASP A 121 30.91 -3.46 -4.43
CA ASP A 121 30.49 -2.65 -3.28
C ASP A 121 29.11 -2.01 -3.49
N ALA A 122 28.62 -1.96 -4.73
CA ALA A 122 27.36 -1.32 -5.10
C ALA A 122 26.15 -1.87 -4.33
N PRO A 123 26.00 -3.18 -4.11
CA PRO A 123 24.89 -3.71 -3.32
C PRO A 123 24.89 -3.19 -1.87
N SER A 124 26.07 -3.02 -1.26
CA SER A 124 26.22 -2.50 0.10
C SER A 124 25.88 -1.00 0.16
N VAL A 125 26.36 -0.22 -0.82
CA VAL A 125 26.03 1.21 -0.94
C VAL A 125 24.51 1.40 -1.09
N PHE A 126 23.86 0.65 -1.98
CA PHE A 126 22.42 0.77 -2.19
C PHE A 126 21.64 0.46 -0.90
N ARG A 127 22.02 -0.60 -0.18
CA ARG A 127 21.40 -0.94 1.12
C ARG A 127 21.54 0.19 2.14
N LYS A 128 22.65 0.94 2.15
CA LYS A 128 22.79 2.13 3.02
C LYS A 128 21.82 3.24 2.66
N HIS A 129 21.50 3.44 1.38
CA HIS A 129 20.49 4.41 0.95
C HIS A 129 19.08 3.99 1.33
N VAL A 130 18.80 2.68 1.34
CA VAL A 130 17.48 2.13 1.69
C VAL A 130 17.27 2.00 3.21
N GLN A 131 18.34 1.83 3.99
CA GLN A 131 18.25 1.61 5.44
C GLN A 131 17.41 2.67 6.20
N PRO A 132 17.54 3.98 5.94
CA PRO A 132 16.70 4.99 6.61
C PRO A 132 15.20 4.74 6.45
N ILE A 133 14.78 4.17 5.31
CA ILE A 133 13.36 3.83 5.09
C ILE A 133 12.95 2.63 5.94
N PHE A 134 13.79 1.61 6.05
CA PHE A 134 13.52 0.49 6.97
C PHE A 134 13.40 0.98 8.42
N ASP A 135 14.26 1.91 8.82
CA ASP A 135 14.23 2.50 10.16
C ASP A 135 12.96 3.33 10.39
N LEU A 136 12.48 4.06 9.37
CA LEU A 136 11.20 4.79 9.42
C LEU A 136 9.98 3.88 9.55
N LEU A 137 10.02 2.68 8.96
CA LEU A 137 8.92 1.72 9.03
C LEU A 137 8.93 0.94 10.35
N ALA A 138 10.09 0.72 10.96
CA ALA A 138 10.27 -0.15 12.12
C ALA A 138 9.30 0.12 13.31
N PRO A 139 8.98 1.38 13.69
CA PRO A 139 8.04 1.66 14.77
C PRO A 139 6.61 1.15 14.54
N PHE A 140 6.24 0.90 13.28
CA PHE A 140 4.90 0.45 12.88
C PHE A 140 4.84 -1.05 12.55
N MET A 141 5.87 -1.81 12.90
CA MET A 141 5.99 -3.25 12.63
C MET A 141 5.40 -4.09 13.77
N SER A 142 4.21 -3.73 14.26
CA SER A 142 3.50 -4.51 15.29
C SER A 142 2.22 -5.11 14.73
N ASP A 143 1.77 -6.22 15.35
CA ASP A 143 0.56 -6.92 14.96
C ASP A 143 -0.64 -6.35 15.71
N GLY A 144 -1.51 -5.67 14.98
CA GLY A 144 -2.82 -5.23 15.42
C GLY A 144 -3.94 -6.19 14.98
N PRO A 145 -5.20 -5.88 15.32
CA PRO A 145 -6.34 -6.68 14.92
C PRO A 145 -6.51 -6.72 13.39
N LEU A 146 -7.17 -7.79 12.92
CA LEU A 146 -7.67 -7.86 11.55
C LEU A 146 -8.88 -6.95 11.38
N VAL A 147 -8.84 -6.12 10.35
CA VAL A 147 -9.97 -5.31 9.89
C VAL A 147 -10.34 -5.75 8.48
N VAL A 148 -11.59 -6.17 8.32
CA VAL A 148 -12.14 -6.53 7.02
C VAL A 148 -13.07 -5.44 6.51
N ILE A 149 -12.92 -5.09 5.24
CA ILE A 149 -13.78 -4.12 4.55
C ILE A 149 -14.53 -4.90 3.47
N PRO A 150 -15.79 -5.27 3.70
CA PRO A 150 -16.56 -6.00 2.71
C PRO A 150 -17.12 -5.06 1.64
N ASP A 151 -17.10 -5.50 0.39
CA ASP A 151 -18.01 -5.04 -0.65
C ASP A 151 -19.47 -5.28 -0.22
N THR A 152 -20.38 -4.42 -0.68
CA THR A 152 -21.82 -4.61 -0.56
C THR A 152 -22.28 -5.99 -1.03
N ASN A 153 -21.73 -6.52 -2.13
CA ASN A 153 -22.08 -7.85 -2.62
C ASN A 153 -21.77 -8.95 -1.60
N VAL A 154 -20.62 -8.86 -0.93
CA VAL A 154 -20.23 -9.79 0.14
C VAL A 154 -21.27 -9.76 1.27
N ILE A 155 -21.68 -8.57 1.70
CA ILE A 155 -22.72 -8.39 2.74
C ILE A 155 -24.05 -9.01 2.28
N LEU A 156 -24.45 -8.81 1.03
CA LEU A 156 -25.71 -9.33 0.50
C LEU A 156 -25.72 -10.86 0.38
N ARG A 157 -24.56 -11.47 0.12
CA ARG A 157 -24.41 -12.94 0.06
C ARG A 157 -24.37 -13.57 1.44
N ASN A 158 -23.65 -12.99 2.39
CA ASN A 158 -23.54 -13.51 3.76
C ASN A 158 -23.61 -12.39 4.83
N GLN A 159 -24.75 -12.29 5.52
CA GLN A 159 -25.01 -11.26 6.54
C GLN A 159 -24.62 -11.67 7.97
N GLU A 160 -24.29 -12.95 8.20
CA GLU A 160 -23.86 -13.44 9.50
C GLU A 160 -22.36 -13.23 9.64
N LEU A 161 -21.97 -12.03 10.05
CA LEU A 161 -20.57 -11.67 10.22
C LEU A 161 -19.79 -12.71 11.05
N PRO A 162 -20.32 -13.28 12.16
CA PRO A 162 -19.62 -14.30 12.94
C PRO A 162 -19.32 -15.61 12.17
N SER A 163 -20.00 -15.88 11.06
CA SER A 163 -19.70 -17.05 10.23
C SER A 163 -18.42 -16.90 9.40
N TRP A 164 -17.83 -15.70 9.34
CA TRP A 164 -16.64 -15.44 8.53
C TRP A 164 -15.34 -15.93 9.19
N THR A 165 -15.38 -16.36 10.46
CA THR A 165 -14.20 -16.73 11.25
C THR A 165 -13.37 -17.85 10.62
N GLU A 166 -14.04 -18.88 10.07
CA GLU A 166 -13.38 -20.03 9.44
C GLU A 166 -12.53 -19.61 8.24
N VAL A 167 -13.09 -18.76 7.38
CA VAL A 167 -12.44 -18.32 6.14
C VAL A 167 -11.36 -17.28 6.40
N LEU A 168 -11.56 -16.43 7.42
CA LEU A 168 -10.56 -15.45 7.86
C LEU A 168 -9.44 -16.08 8.70
N GLY A 169 -9.62 -17.33 9.15
CA GLY A 169 -8.66 -18.03 10.01
C GLY A 169 -8.49 -17.38 11.39
N THR A 170 -9.50 -16.65 11.88
CA THR A 170 -9.47 -15.96 13.17
C THR A 170 -10.89 -15.75 13.73
N ASP A 171 -11.03 -15.90 15.05
CA ASP A 171 -12.27 -15.60 15.77
C ASP A 171 -12.38 -14.10 16.19
N GLU A 172 -11.33 -13.33 15.92
CA GLU A 172 -11.19 -11.92 16.31
C GLU A 172 -10.92 -11.04 15.10
N PHE A 173 -11.89 -10.19 14.76
CA PHE A 173 -11.78 -9.22 13.68
C PHE A 173 -12.83 -8.10 13.79
N ILE A 174 -12.58 -7.03 13.05
CA ILE A 174 -13.46 -5.86 12.93
C ILE A 174 -13.99 -5.79 11.50
N VAL A 175 -15.31 -5.78 11.33
CA VAL A 175 -15.96 -5.44 10.06
C VAL A 175 -16.08 -3.93 9.99
N LEU A 176 -15.35 -3.30 9.08
CA LEU A 176 -15.41 -1.86 8.84
C LEU A 176 -16.31 -1.56 7.64
N LEU A 177 -17.47 -0.96 7.93
CA LEU A 177 -18.38 -0.45 6.92
C LEU A 177 -17.97 0.97 6.54
N VAL A 178 -17.61 1.16 5.27
CA VAL A 178 -17.13 2.43 4.72
C VAL A 178 -18.23 3.14 3.92
N PRO A 179 -18.12 4.45 3.65
CA PRO A 179 -19.19 5.22 3.02
C PRO A 179 -19.66 4.67 1.66
N GLY A 180 -18.76 4.15 0.83
CA GLY A 180 -19.11 3.52 -0.45
C GLY A 180 -20.09 2.36 -0.28
N VAL A 181 -19.78 1.44 0.65
CA VAL A 181 -20.62 0.27 0.98
C VAL A 181 -21.97 0.70 1.55
N LEU A 182 -21.97 1.69 2.45
CA LEU A 182 -23.22 2.21 3.03
C LEU A 182 -24.12 2.86 1.97
N SER A 183 -23.52 3.58 1.03
CA SER A 183 -24.24 4.22 -0.09
C SER A 183 -24.90 3.19 -0.99
N GLU A 184 -24.17 2.14 -1.36
CA GLU A 184 -24.71 1.03 -2.18
C GLU A 184 -25.81 0.24 -1.46
N LEU A 185 -25.64 -0.03 -0.17
CA LEU A 185 -26.69 -0.66 0.65
C LEU A 185 -27.98 0.18 0.66
N ASP A 186 -27.86 1.50 0.77
CA ASP A 186 -29.00 2.41 0.72
C ASP A 186 -29.65 2.48 -0.67
N GLU A 187 -28.86 2.45 -1.74
CA GLU A 187 -29.38 2.38 -3.11
C GLU A 187 -30.15 1.07 -3.35
N HIS A 188 -29.58 -0.06 -2.94
CA HIS A 188 -30.22 -1.37 -3.09
C HIS A 188 -31.53 -1.51 -2.31
N LYS A 189 -31.73 -0.74 -1.24
CA LYS A 189 -33.01 -0.70 -0.50
C LYS A 189 -34.16 -0.08 -1.28
N ILE A 190 -33.86 0.83 -2.21
CA ILE A 190 -34.84 1.65 -2.92
C ILE A 190 -35.01 1.16 -4.35
N ASN A 191 -33.90 0.99 -5.07
CA ASN A 191 -33.89 0.91 -6.54
C ASN A 191 -33.61 -0.50 -7.09
N HIS A 192 -33.35 -1.50 -6.24
CA HIS A 192 -32.98 -2.82 -6.74
C HIS A 192 -34.16 -3.56 -7.38
N ARG A 193 -33.99 -4.02 -8.63
CA ARG A 193 -35.04 -4.71 -9.41
C ARG A 193 -35.50 -6.02 -8.79
N VAL A 194 -34.60 -6.72 -8.10
CA VAL A 194 -34.87 -8.00 -7.45
C VAL A 194 -35.28 -7.77 -5.99
N SER A 195 -36.53 -8.12 -5.66
CA SER A 195 -37.10 -7.96 -4.31
C SER A 195 -36.30 -8.69 -3.22
N ALA A 196 -35.72 -9.85 -3.53
CA ALA A 196 -34.90 -10.61 -2.58
C ALA A 196 -33.65 -9.82 -2.13
N VAL A 197 -32.98 -9.14 -3.05
CA VAL A 197 -31.81 -8.29 -2.75
C VAL A 197 -32.24 -7.06 -1.97
N GLN A 198 -33.36 -6.42 -2.35
CA GLN A 198 -33.92 -5.30 -1.60
C GLN A 198 -34.23 -5.68 -0.14
N LYS A 199 -34.81 -6.86 0.09
CA LYS A 199 -35.09 -7.40 1.42
C LYS A 199 -33.80 -7.62 2.20
N LYS A 200 -32.78 -8.24 1.58
CA LYS A 200 -31.46 -8.43 2.19
C LYS A 200 -30.83 -7.09 2.60
N ALA A 201 -30.81 -6.09 1.72
CA ALA A 201 -30.28 -4.77 2.01
C ALA A 201 -31.02 -4.10 3.19
N ARG A 202 -32.36 -4.15 3.20
CA ARG A 202 -33.18 -3.65 4.31
C ARG A 202 -32.89 -4.36 5.63
N THR A 203 -32.76 -5.69 5.61
CA THR A 203 -32.42 -6.50 6.79
C THR A 203 -31.07 -6.07 7.37
N PHE A 204 -30.04 -5.95 6.54
CA PHE A 204 -28.71 -5.57 7.03
C PHE A 204 -28.68 -4.13 7.54
N SER A 205 -29.32 -3.17 6.87
CA SER A 205 -29.43 -1.80 7.39
C SER A 205 -30.17 -1.74 8.73
N ASN A 206 -31.18 -2.60 8.95
CA ASN A 206 -31.83 -2.71 10.25
C ASN A 206 -30.90 -3.29 11.32
N ARG A 207 -30.00 -4.24 10.97
CA ARG A 207 -28.96 -4.73 11.88
C ARG A 207 -28.00 -3.60 12.28
N ILE A 208 -27.55 -2.77 11.34
CA ILE A 208 -26.71 -1.60 11.62
C ILE A 208 -27.40 -0.67 12.63
N LYS A 209 -28.70 -0.38 12.43
CA LYS A 209 -29.48 0.42 13.38
C LYS A 209 -29.59 -0.25 14.75
N GLY A 210 -29.75 -1.57 14.80
CA GLY A 210 -29.75 -2.34 16.03
C GLY A 210 -28.43 -2.25 16.78
N TRP A 211 -27.30 -2.40 16.09
CA TRP A 211 -25.96 -2.26 16.68
C TRP A 211 -25.71 -0.85 17.21
N ARG A 212 -26.22 0.19 16.56
CA ARG A 212 -26.14 1.57 17.07
C ARG A 212 -26.76 1.73 18.47
N ASN A 213 -27.77 0.94 18.83
CA ASN A 213 -28.38 1.01 20.15
C ASN A 213 -27.50 0.39 21.26
N GLN A 214 -26.43 -0.32 20.89
CA GLN A 214 -25.50 -0.98 21.81
C GLN A 214 -24.25 -0.13 22.08
N GLY A 215 -24.02 0.96 21.34
CA GLY A 215 -22.87 1.83 21.50
C GLY A 215 -22.52 2.65 20.26
N SER A 216 -21.38 3.32 20.31
CA SER A 216 -20.84 4.11 19.20
C SER A 216 -20.31 3.20 18.09
N LEU A 217 -20.95 3.24 16.91
CA LEU A 217 -20.47 2.51 15.73
C LEU A 217 -19.10 3.02 15.25
N ALA A 218 -18.72 4.26 15.56
CA ALA A 218 -17.39 4.79 15.22
C ALA A 218 -16.29 4.11 16.08
N ASP A 219 -16.57 3.88 17.35
CA ASP A 219 -15.65 3.22 18.29
C ASP A 219 -15.66 1.70 18.13
N GLY A 220 -16.79 1.17 17.67
CA GLY A 220 -16.99 -0.24 17.39
C GLY A 220 -17.94 -0.90 18.36
N VAL A 221 -18.85 -1.70 17.81
CA VAL A 221 -19.87 -2.41 18.58
C VAL A 221 -19.64 -3.90 18.40
N ARG A 222 -19.69 -4.63 19.52
CA ARG A 222 -19.57 -6.08 19.54
C ARG A 222 -20.82 -6.73 18.93
N VAL A 223 -20.64 -7.58 17.92
CA VAL A 223 -21.73 -8.35 17.31
C VAL A 223 -21.92 -9.68 18.02
N GLN A 224 -20.84 -10.47 18.11
CA GLN A 224 -20.79 -11.76 18.79
C GLN A 224 -19.34 -12.15 19.03
N GLY A 225 -19.03 -12.84 20.14
CA GLY A 225 -17.67 -13.35 20.36
C GLY A 225 -16.66 -12.20 20.35
N LYS A 226 -15.60 -12.28 19.54
CA LYS A 226 -14.65 -11.16 19.35
C LYS A 226 -14.81 -10.49 17.98
N VAL A 227 -16.02 -10.56 17.42
CA VAL A 227 -16.39 -9.92 16.16
C VAL A 227 -17.04 -8.57 16.46
N TYR A 228 -16.49 -7.52 15.88
CA TYR A 228 -16.94 -6.15 16.04
C TYR A 228 -17.37 -5.55 14.70
N VAL A 229 -18.31 -4.62 14.74
CA VAL A 229 -18.65 -3.76 13.58
C VAL A 229 -18.25 -2.34 13.91
N ARG A 230 -17.55 -1.71 12.96
CA ARG A 230 -17.25 -0.28 12.94
C ARG A 230 -17.84 0.36 11.71
N VAL A 231 -18.21 1.63 11.83
CA VAL A 231 -18.66 2.45 10.71
C VAL A 231 -17.74 3.65 10.58
N SER A 232 -17.15 3.83 9.40
CA SER A 232 -16.54 5.10 9.02
C SER A 232 -17.60 5.99 8.36
N ALA A 233 -17.86 7.14 8.95
CA ALA A 233 -18.74 8.16 8.35
C ALA A 233 -17.99 9.15 7.45
N ARG A 234 -16.65 9.09 7.43
CA ARG A 234 -15.80 10.04 6.70
C ARG A 234 -15.51 9.51 5.30
N GLU A 235 -15.85 10.28 4.29
CA GLU A 235 -15.41 10.03 2.90
C GLU A 235 -13.89 10.09 2.80
N PRO A 236 -13.28 9.22 2.00
CA PRO A 236 -11.84 9.23 1.84
C PRO A 236 -11.36 10.52 1.16
N ASN A 237 -10.21 11.02 1.58
CA ASN A 237 -9.63 12.21 0.96
C ASN A 237 -8.84 11.85 -0.31
N PHE A 238 -9.44 12.08 -1.48
CA PHE A 238 -8.82 11.81 -2.79
C PHE A 238 -7.63 12.71 -3.14
N GLN A 239 -7.43 13.84 -2.46
CA GLN A 239 -6.20 14.63 -2.58
C GLN A 239 -5.02 13.97 -1.86
N ARG A 240 -5.29 12.97 -1.02
CA ARG A 240 -4.35 12.25 -0.17
C ARG A 240 -4.51 10.72 -0.34
N THR A 241 -4.72 10.26 -1.57
CA THR A 241 -4.80 8.84 -1.93
C THR A 241 -3.97 8.55 -3.19
N LEU A 242 -4.05 7.33 -3.73
CA LEU A 242 -3.41 6.98 -4.99
C LEU A 242 -4.00 7.79 -6.15
N SER A 243 -3.12 8.32 -7.00
CA SER A 243 -3.44 9.28 -8.06
C SER A 243 -4.37 8.75 -9.16
N TRP A 244 -4.47 7.42 -9.30
CA TRP A 244 -5.28 6.76 -10.32
C TRP A 244 -6.70 6.37 -9.87
N LEU A 245 -7.03 6.56 -8.58
CA LEU A 245 -8.36 6.27 -8.06
C LEU A 245 -9.34 7.41 -8.39
N ASP A 246 -10.54 7.07 -8.86
CA ASP A 246 -11.57 8.03 -9.25
C ASP A 246 -12.61 8.25 -8.12
N PRO A 247 -12.81 9.49 -7.63
CA PRO A 247 -13.82 9.80 -6.60
C PRO A 247 -15.27 9.55 -7.02
N GLN A 248 -15.55 9.37 -8.32
CA GLN A 248 -16.90 9.07 -8.82
C GLN A 248 -17.18 7.56 -8.90
N VAL A 249 -16.15 6.71 -8.78
CA VAL A 249 -16.29 5.25 -8.86
C VAL A 249 -16.39 4.67 -7.45
N THR A 250 -17.45 3.92 -7.15
CA THR A 250 -17.68 3.40 -5.80
C THR A 250 -16.58 2.45 -5.34
N ASP A 251 -16.12 1.53 -6.19
CA ASP A 251 -15.01 0.62 -5.87
C ASP A 251 -13.75 1.40 -5.44
N ASP A 252 -13.44 2.47 -6.16
CA ASP A 252 -12.27 3.32 -5.90
C ASP A 252 -12.43 4.07 -4.58
N ARG A 253 -13.65 4.49 -4.23
CA ARG A 253 -13.98 5.05 -2.91
C ARG A 253 -13.83 4.02 -1.79
N ILE A 254 -14.21 2.76 -2.02
CA ILE A 254 -14.02 1.69 -1.03
C ILE A 254 -12.53 1.42 -0.82
N ILE A 255 -11.75 1.30 -1.90
CA ILE A 255 -10.30 1.11 -1.84
C ILE A 255 -9.62 2.31 -1.18
N ALA A 256 -9.99 3.54 -1.53
CA ALA A 256 -9.46 4.75 -0.89
C ALA A 256 -9.79 4.79 0.62
N SER A 257 -10.97 4.31 1.03
CA SER A 257 -11.32 4.17 2.44
C SER A 257 -10.46 3.13 3.16
N ALA A 258 -10.12 2.03 2.47
CA ALA A 258 -9.20 1.02 3.01
C ALA A 258 -7.79 1.59 3.22
N LEU A 259 -7.27 2.34 2.25
CA LEU A 259 -5.98 3.03 2.35
C LEU A 259 -5.98 4.08 3.46
N GLU A 260 -7.06 4.84 3.61
CA GLU A 260 -7.23 5.81 4.69
C GLU A 260 -7.24 5.14 6.07
N TRP A 261 -7.87 3.97 6.18
CA TRP A 261 -7.82 3.19 7.42
C TRP A 261 -6.41 2.64 7.70
N GLN A 262 -5.74 2.09 6.68
CA GLN A 262 -4.38 1.55 6.80
C GLN A 262 -3.39 2.62 7.28
N ARG A 263 -3.42 3.84 6.70
CA ARG A 263 -2.50 4.91 7.14
C ARG A 263 -2.76 5.38 8.57
N SER A 264 -4.02 5.43 9.00
CA SER A 264 -4.37 5.85 10.36
C SER A 264 -4.19 4.74 11.39
N ASN A 265 -4.09 3.48 10.95
CA ASN A 265 -3.93 2.30 11.79
C ASN A 265 -2.88 1.35 11.18
N PRO A 266 -1.61 1.76 11.06
CA PRO A 266 -0.60 1.04 10.28
C PRO A 266 -0.25 -0.34 10.82
N ASN A 267 -0.55 -0.57 12.10
CA ASN A 267 -0.37 -1.86 12.78
C ASN A 267 -1.54 -2.82 12.51
N ASN A 268 -2.68 -2.36 11.99
CA ASN A 268 -3.80 -3.25 11.71
C ASN A 268 -3.57 -3.98 10.39
N ALA A 269 -3.88 -5.28 10.37
CA ALA A 269 -4.04 -5.99 9.11
C ALA A 269 -5.38 -5.56 8.49
N VAL A 270 -5.35 -5.18 7.21
CA VAL A 270 -6.56 -4.78 6.48
C VAL A 270 -6.76 -5.72 5.31
N GLN A 271 -7.97 -6.23 5.16
CA GLN A 271 -8.34 -7.08 4.04
C GLN A 271 -9.65 -6.58 3.41
N LEU A 272 -9.64 -6.39 2.09
CA LEU A 272 -10.84 -6.10 1.31
C LEU A 272 -11.51 -7.42 0.93
N LEU A 273 -12.79 -7.58 1.25
CA LEU A 273 -13.56 -8.77 0.87
C LEU A 273 -14.42 -8.47 -0.34
N SER A 274 -14.19 -9.17 -1.45
CA SER A 274 -15.02 -9.08 -2.65
C SER A 274 -14.96 -10.38 -3.45
N GLY A 275 -16.02 -10.65 -4.21
CA GLY A 275 -16.02 -11.67 -5.26
C GLY A 275 -15.85 -11.09 -6.68
N ASP A 276 -15.77 -9.77 -6.82
CA ASP A 276 -15.61 -9.12 -8.12
C ASP A 276 -14.13 -9.05 -8.53
N SER A 277 -13.80 -9.72 -9.63
CA SER A 277 -12.46 -9.71 -10.22
C SER A 277 -11.86 -8.32 -10.48
N ILE A 278 -12.68 -7.32 -10.84
CA ILE A 278 -12.22 -5.96 -11.12
C ILE A 278 -11.83 -5.26 -9.82
N MET A 279 -12.68 -5.38 -8.79
CA MET A 279 -12.40 -4.85 -7.46
C MET A 279 -11.15 -5.48 -6.85
N LEU A 280 -10.99 -6.80 -7.01
CA LEU A 280 -9.81 -7.53 -6.57
C LEU A 280 -8.54 -7.06 -7.29
N ALA A 281 -8.58 -6.90 -8.62
CA ALA A 281 -7.44 -6.42 -9.39
C ALA A 281 -7.02 -4.99 -9.02
N LYS A 282 -7.98 -4.10 -8.79
CA LYS A 282 -7.71 -2.74 -8.32
C LYS A 282 -7.11 -2.73 -6.91
N ALA A 283 -7.62 -3.57 -6.01
CA ALA A 283 -7.10 -3.70 -4.66
C ALA A 283 -5.66 -4.22 -4.65
N ASP A 284 -5.34 -5.20 -5.50
CA ASP A 284 -3.97 -5.69 -5.68
C ASP A 284 -3.02 -4.59 -6.15
N GLU A 285 -3.42 -3.80 -7.16
CA GLU A 285 -2.63 -2.65 -7.63
C GLU A 285 -2.45 -1.60 -6.51
N ALA A 286 -3.49 -1.35 -5.72
CA ALA A 286 -3.45 -0.47 -4.55
C ALA A 286 -2.59 -1.02 -3.39
N GLY A 287 -2.29 -2.33 -3.39
CA GLY A 287 -1.58 -3.00 -2.30
C GLY A 287 -2.46 -3.28 -1.08
N VAL A 288 -3.77 -3.38 -1.26
CA VAL A 288 -4.73 -3.78 -0.23
C VAL A 288 -4.94 -5.29 -0.33
N PRO A 289 -4.60 -6.08 0.71
CA PRO A 289 -4.85 -7.52 0.70
C PRO A 289 -6.31 -7.83 0.44
N THR A 290 -6.57 -8.88 -0.33
CA THR A 290 -7.90 -9.27 -0.74
C THR A 290 -8.31 -10.63 -0.18
N GLY A 291 -9.61 -10.90 -0.18
CA GLY A 291 -10.20 -12.18 0.17
C GLY A 291 -11.65 -12.25 -0.29
N ASP A 292 -12.30 -13.38 -0.07
CA ASP A 292 -13.73 -13.55 -0.27
C ASP A 292 -14.31 -14.36 0.89
N VAL A 293 -15.63 -14.31 1.07
CA VAL A 293 -16.36 -15.16 1.99
C VAL A 293 -17.41 -15.96 1.23
N PRO A 294 -17.56 -17.25 1.56
CA PRO A 294 -18.50 -18.11 0.88
C PRO A 294 -19.93 -17.61 1.10
N ASP A 295 -20.75 -17.87 0.08
CA ASP A 295 -22.19 -17.71 0.21
C ASP A 295 -22.68 -18.52 1.39
N ARG A 296 -23.56 -17.92 2.18
CA ARG A 296 -24.27 -18.69 3.17
C ARG A 296 -25.18 -19.65 2.41
N GLN A 297 -24.89 -20.95 2.48
CA GLN A 297 -25.87 -21.95 2.09
C GLN A 297 -27.13 -21.64 2.91
N GLN A 298 -28.21 -21.28 2.22
CA GLN A 298 -29.51 -21.33 2.87
C GLN A 298 -29.66 -22.79 3.24
N GLU A 299 -29.74 -23.10 4.53
CA GLU A 299 -30.34 -24.37 4.94
C GLU A 299 -31.67 -24.43 4.18
N LEU A 300 -31.75 -25.33 3.20
CA LEU A 300 -33.01 -25.83 2.71
C LEU A 300 -33.66 -26.44 3.95
N ALA A 301 -34.46 -25.63 4.64
CA ALA A 301 -35.30 -26.13 5.71
C ALA A 301 -36.14 -27.26 5.09
N PRO A 302 -36.14 -28.48 5.68
CA PRO A 302 -36.99 -29.56 5.21
C PRO A 302 -38.48 -29.19 5.27
#